data_AF-A0A8X6SC44-F1
#
_entry.id   AF-A0A8X6SC44-F1
#
_cell.length_a   1.000
_cell.length_b   1.000
_cell.length_c   1.000
_cell.angle_alpha   90.00
_cell.angle_beta   90.00
_cell.angle_gamma   90.00
#
_symmetry.space_group_name_H-M   'P 1'
#
loop_
_entity.id
_entity.type
_entity.pdbx_description
1 polymer ?
#
loop_
_entity_poly.entity_id
_entity_poly.type
_entity_poly.pdbx_seq_one_letter_code
_entity_poly.pdbx_strand_id
1 'polypeptide(L)'
;MDPKRHGVSRTVLTINTKREMIAKVESGQKMADVARQYGLNRSTVCTILAKKDIIKKTQEAEGVTKITSVKQGSAIHEKMERLLLFWINEREMKRDETSMPIIQEMARGFFEKLKENKLQSASAEKEAAEKYCLKFQEFFETKGYRLQQNRLTLLLGANASGDMKLKSLLVYHFENPRALKKFIIKSKLPVMWRSNQRAWVTHDLFKEWLFKVCALSIKDNLDTNDLPLKALLLLNNAPGHPKDLKNNLLTDFTWLTVQFYLRIRFH
;
A
#
# COMPACT_ATOMS: atom_id res chain seq x y z
N MET A 1 -0.32 55.93 -0.88
CA MET A 1 0.24 54.82 -1.66
C MET A 1 1.10 53.98 -0.72
N ASP A 2 0.63 52.81 -0.33
CA ASP A 2 1.41 51.86 0.47
C ASP A 2 2.30 50.98 -0.42
N PRO A 3 3.59 50.77 -0.10
CA PRO A 3 4.43 49.88 -0.87
C PRO A 3 4.06 48.42 -0.58
N LYS A 4 3.66 47.73 -1.64
CA LYS A 4 3.33 46.30 -1.69
C LYS A 4 4.45 45.47 -1.06
N ARG A 5 4.16 44.84 0.08
CA ARG A 5 4.99 43.79 0.68
C ARG A 5 5.17 42.66 -0.34
N HIS A 6 6.39 42.49 -0.83
CA HIS A 6 6.74 41.36 -1.70
C HIS A 6 6.49 40.06 -0.93
N GLY A 7 5.72 39.16 -1.54
CA GLY A 7 5.39 37.86 -0.95
C GLY A 7 6.65 37.03 -0.75
N VAL A 8 7.01 36.78 0.51
CA VAL A 8 8.09 35.86 0.87
C VAL A 8 7.69 34.46 0.39
N SER A 9 8.39 33.93 -0.60
CA SER A 9 8.25 32.55 -1.06
C SER A 9 8.48 31.61 0.13
N ARG A 10 7.56 30.67 0.37
CA ARG A 10 7.69 29.70 1.46
C ARG A 10 8.83 28.72 1.15
N THR A 11 9.96 28.85 1.82
CA THR A 11 11.06 27.88 1.76
C THR A 11 10.59 26.51 2.29
N VAL A 12 10.52 25.52 1.40
CA VAL A 12 10.10 24.16 1.75
C VAL A 12 11.32 23.36 2.21
N LEU A 13 11.45 23.15 3.53
CA LEU A 13 12.55 22.39 4.12
C LEU A 13 12.24 20.88 4.17
N THR A 14 13.21 20.05 3.77
CA THR A 14 13.11 18.58 3.87
C THR A 14 13.18 18.09 5.32
N ILE A 15 12.74 16.86 5.57
CA ILE A 15 12.83 16.24 6.91
C ILE A 15 14.29 16.06 7.35
N ASN A 16 15.20 15.74 6.43
CA ASN A 16 16.63 15.57 6.70
C ASN A 16 17.28 16.89 7.15
N THR A 17 17.02 17.98 6.43
CA THR A 17 17.52 19.32 6.82
C THR A 17 17.02 19.72 8.21
N LYS A 18 15.77 19.40 8.56
CA LYS A 18 15.24 19.66 9.91
C LYS A 18 15.95 18.83 10.99
N ARG A 19 16.34 17.58 10.69
CA ARG A 19 17.12 16.75 11.63
C ARG A 19 18.52 17.27 11.86
N GLU A 20 19.22 17.66 10.81
CA GLU A 20 20.54 18.27 10.92
C GLU A 20 20.51 19.53 11.78
N MET A 21 19.49 20.38 11.60
CA MET A 21 19.28 21.56 12.42
C MET A 21 19.03 21.20 13.89
N ILE A 22 18.23 20.16 14.17
CA ILE A 22 18.01 19.66 15.54
C ILE A 22 19.33 19.17 16.14
N ALA A 23 20.10 18.37 15.42
CA ALA A 23 21.38 17.82 15.88
C ALA A 23 22.40 18.92 16.20
N LYS A 24 22.50 19.95 15.36
CA LYS A 24 23.37 21.11 15.60
C LYS A 24 23.02 21.88 16.87
N VAL A 25 21.73 22.13 17.10
CA VAL A 25 21.30 22.82 18.33
C VAL A 25 21.51 21.94 19.57
N GLU A 26 21.25 20.64 19.48
CA GLU A 26 21.50 19.71 20.59
C GLU A 26 22.99 19.51 20.88
N SER A 27 23.86 19.67 19.88
CA SER A 27 25.32 19.67 20.05
C SER A 27 25.88 20.97 20.67
N GLY A 28 25.02 21.93 21.03
CA GLY A 28 25.40 23.16 21.75
C GLY A 28 25.51 24.41 20.87
N GLN A 29 25.22 24.34 19.57
CA GLN A 29 25.25 25.51 18.69
C GLN A 29 24.06 26.46 18.97
N LYS A 30 24.30 27.77 19.00
CA LYS A 30 23.23 28.75 19.25
C LYS A 30 22.23 28.76 18.10
N MET A 31 20.94 28.82 18.46
CA MET A 31 19.83 28.81 17.50
C MET A 31 19.91 29.94 16.46
N ALA A 32 20.47 31.10 16.83
CA ALA A 32 20.65 32.22 15.92
C ALA A 32 21.69 31.93 14.83
N ASP A 33 22.75 31.20 15.18
CA ASP A 33 23.81 30.82 14.24
C ASP A 33 23.32 29.73 13.28
N VAL A 34 22.56 28.76 13.79
CA VAL A 34 21.88 27.76 12.95
C VAL A 34 20.85 28.42 12.02
N ALA A 35 20.09 29.40 12.50
CA ALA A 35 19.15 30.14 11.67
C ALA A 35 19.87 30.87 10.52
N ARG A 36 20.98 31.56 10.82
CA ARG A 36 21.81 32.26 9.83
C ARG A 36 22.44 31.29 8.80
N GLN A 37 22.93 30.13 9.25
CA GLN A 37 23.55 29.12 8.36
C GLN A 37 22.58 28.62 7.28
N TYR A 38 21.30 28.48 7.60
CA TYR A 38 20.29 27.97 6.67
C TYR A 38 19.44 29.07 6.02
N GLY A 39 19.77 30.36 6.25
CA GLY A 39 19.00 31.50 5.70
C GLY A 39 17.57 31.59 6.24
N LEU A 40 17.35 31.14 7.48
CA LEU A 40 16.03 31.05 8.10
C LEU A 40 15.86 32.06 9.25
N ASN A 41 14.62 32.38 9.57
CA ASN A 41 14.30 33.15 10.77
C ASN A 41 14.48 32.29 12.02
N ARG A 42 14.98 32.89 13.12
CA ARG A 42 15.12 32.22 14.43
C ARG A 42 13.82 31.55 14.89
N SER A 43 12.67 32.19 14.63
CA SER A 43 11.33 31.66 14.94
C SER A 43 11.02 30.35 14.21
N THR A 44 11.53 30.18 12.98
CA THR A 44 11.38 28.95 12.19
C THR A 44 12.16 27.81 12.83
N VAL A 45 13.40 28.07 13.26
CA VAL A 45 14.23 27.08 13.98
C VAL A 45 13.57 26.69 15.30
N CYS A 46 13.04 27.65 16.06
CA CYS A 46 12.29 27.39 17.29
C CYS A 46 11.08 26.46 17.07
N THR A 47 10.32 26.71 16.00
CA THR A 47 9.14 25.89 15.65
C THR A 47 9.54 24.47 15.22
N ILE A 48 10.69 24.32 14.54
CA ILE A 48 11.23 23.01 14.17
C ILE A 48 11.62 22.23 15.43
N LEU A 49 12.31 22.87 16.39
CA LEU A 49 12.71 22.23 17.65
C LEU A 49 11.51 21.86 18.52
N ALA A 50 10.45 22.66 18.52
CA ALA A 50 9.20 22.33 19.22
C ALA A 50 8.55 21.03 18.71
N LYS A 51 8.92 20.56 17.51
CA LYS A 51 8.45 19.31 16.90
C LYS A 51 9.55 18.23 16.82
N LYS A 52 10.66 18.39 17.56
CA LYS A 52 11.86 17.54 17.43
C LYS A 52 11.59 16.05 17.67
N ASP A 53 10.74 15.71 18.63
CA ASP A 53 10.44 14.30 18.99
C ASP A 53 9.73 13.56 17.84
N ILE A 54 8.88 14.29 17.11
CA ILE A 54 8.17 13.78 15.93
C ILE A 54 9.17 13.62 14.77
N ILE A 55 10.04 14.61 14.56
CA ILE A 55 11.02 14.64 13.47
C ILE A 55 12.06 13.52 13.60
N LYS A 56 12.46 13.18 14.84
CA LYS A 56 13.39 12.09 15.16
C LYS A 56 12.79 10.69 14.99
N LYS A 57 11.52 10.49 15.38
CA LYS A 57 10.84 9.18 15.31
C LYS A 57 10.36 8.78 13.91
N THR A 58 10.26 9.72 12.97
CA THR A 58 9.82 9.43 11.59
C THR A 58 10.89 8.61 10.87
N GLN A 59 10.61 7.42 10.33
CA GLN A 59 11.49 6.78 9.35
C GLN A 59 11.04 7.14 7.93
N GLU A 60 11.99 7.15 6.98
CA GLU A 60 11.84 6.95 5.51
C GLU A 60 12.21 8.07 4.52
N ALA A 61 12.62 7.56 3.35
CA ALA A 61 12.78 8.04 1.97
C ALA A 61 13.26 9.48 1.70
N GLU A 62 14.26 9.56 0.82
CA GLU A 62 14.87 10.81 0.35
C GLU A 62 13.82 11.68 -0.38
N GLY A 63 13.69 12.95 0.03
CA GLY A 63 12.83 13.95 -0.65
C GLY A 63 11.49 14.31 0.02
N VAL A 64 11.12 13.73 1.18
CA VAL A 64 9.86 14.09 1.86
C VAL A 64 9.96 15.45 2.58
N THR A 65 9.00 16.35 2.30
CA THR A 65 9.00 17.75 2.79
C THR A 65 7.94 18.06 3.86
N LYS A 66 6.88 17.26 3.95
CA LYS A 66 5.81 17.38 4.96
C LYS A 66 5.90 16.26 5.98
N ILE A 67 5.89 16.63 7.26
CA ILE A 67 5.61 15.71 8.35
C ILE A 67 4.08 15.58 8.38
N THR A 68 3.52 14.57 7.72
CA THR A 68 2.21 14.08 8.15
C THR A 68 2.46 13.55 9.54
N SER A 69 1.83 14.14 10.55
CA SER A 69 1.87 13.57 11.89
C SER A 69 1.39 12.12 11.76
N VAL A 70 2.32 11.18 11.84
CA VAL A 70 2.00 9.84 12.32
C VAL A 70 1.70 10.05 13.80
N LYS A 71 0.54 10.64 14.10
CA LYS A 71 -0.20 10.18 15.27
C LYS A 71 -0.33 8.70 14.96
N GLN A 72 0.31 7.85 15.75
CA GLN A 72 -0.18 6.49 15.88
C GLN A 72 -1.70 6.65 15.97
N GLY A 73 -2.42 6.15 14.97
CA GLY A 73 -3.85 6.04 15.10
C GLY A 73 -4.02 5.27 16.40
N SER A 74 -4.62 5.89 17.42
CA SER A 74 -5.04 5.09 18.57
C SER A 74 -5.87 3.93 18.00
N ALA A 75 -5.90 2.77 18.64
CA ALA A 75 -6.70 1.64 18.12
C ALA A 75 -8.16 2.05 17.78
N ILE A 76 -8.66 3.11 18.42
CA ILE A 76 -9.92 3.80 18.10
C ILE A 76 -9.91 4.42 16.70
N HIS A 77 -8.89 5.19 16.34
CA HIS A 77 -8.76 5.78 15.01
C HIS A 77 -8.64 4.71 13.91
N GLU A 78 -7.87 3.64 14.13
CA GLU A 78 -7.77 2.55 13.14
C GLU A 78 -9.12 1.82 12.97
N LYS A 79 -9.82 1.54 14.07
CA LYS A 79 -11.17 0.96 14.04
C LYS A 79 -12.18 1.89 13.36
N MET A 80 -12.13 3.19 13.68
CA MET A 80 -12.97 4.23 13.07
C MET A 80 -12.72 4.32 11.55
N GLU A 81 -11.46 4.36 11.12
CA GLU A 81 -11.10 4.43 9.69
C GLU A 81 -11.61 3.23 8.91
N ARG A 82 -11.50 2.01 9.47
CA ARG A 82 -12.07 0.80 8.86
C ARG A 82 -13.58 0.87 8.71
N LEU A 83 -14.29 1.31 9.76
CA LEU A 83 -15.76 1.46 9.74
C LEU A 83 -16.20 2.52 8.74
N LEU A 84 -15.49 3.65 8.70
CA LEU A 84 -15.77 4.75 7.78
C LEU A 84 -15.55 4.33 6.33
N LEU A 85 -14.47 3.59 6.03
CA LEU A 85 -14.19 3.06 4.68
C LEU A 85 -15.29 2.11 4.21
N PHE A 86 -15.78 1.22 5.08
CA PHE A 86 -16.88 0.31 4.75
C PHE A 86 -18.17 1.07 4.43
N TRP A 87 -18.53 2.05 5.27
CA TRP A 87 -19.72 2.88 5.07
C TRP A 87 -19.65 3.72 3.78
N ILE A 88 -18.48 4.28 3.45
CA ILE A 88 -18.27 5.00 2.18
C ILE A 88 -18.48 4.05 0.99
N ASN A 89 -17.88 2.86 1.01
CA ASN A 89 -18.03 1.87 -0.06
C ASN A 89 -19.50 1.45 -0.25
N GLU A 90 -20.27 1.33 0.84
CA GLU A 90 -21.70 1.03 0.78
C GLU A 90 -22.52 2.14 0.11
N ARG A 91 -22.24 3.41 0.43
CA ARG A 91 -22.92 4.55 -0.19
C ARG A 91 -22.55 4.76 -1.66
N GLU A 92 -21.29 4.52 -2.01
CA GLU A 92 -20.85 4.57 -3.40
C GLU A 92 -21.53 3.52 -4.28
N MET A 93 -21.87 2.34 -3.72
CA MET A 93 -22.63 1.30 -4.42
C MET A 93 -24.10 1.70 -4.65
N LYS A 94 -24.66 2.53 -3.77
CA LYS A 94 -26.05 3.04 -3.90
C LYS A 94 -26.16 4.27 -4.81
N ARG A 95 -25.05 4.74 -5.40
CA ARG A 95 -24.94 5.94 -6.24
C ARG A 95 -25.35 7.25 -5.54
N ASP A 96 -25.26 7.28 -4.21
CA ASP A 96 -25.52 8.50 -3.46
C ASP A 96 -24.30 9.44 -3.46
N GLU A 97 -24.56 10.75 -3.52
CA GLU A 97 -23.51 11.75 -3.39
C GLU A 97 -22.95 11.76 -1.97
N THR A 98 -21.73 11.24 -1.83
CA THR A 98 -20.98 11.28 -0.58
C THR A 98 -20.21 12.60 -0.50
N SER A 99 -20.83 13.61 0.10
CA SER A 99 -20.19 14.90 0.33
C SER A 99 -19.28 14.85 1.57
N MET A 100 -18.22 15.65 1.55
CA MET A 100 -17.24 15.74 2.64
C MET A 100 -17.89 16.01 4.02
N PRO A 101 -18.94 16.86 4.15
CA PRO A 101 -19.62 17.07 5.43
C PRO A 101 -20.21 15.80 6.03
N ILE A 102 -20.83 14.94 5.20
CA ILE A 102 -21.46 13.70 5.65
C ILE A 102 -20.40 12.70 6.12
N ILE A 103 -19.28 12.60 5.41
CA ILE A 103 -18.15 11.74 5.80
C ILE A 103 -17.58 12.18 7.15
N GLN A 104 -17.42 13.49 7.37
CA GLN A 104 -16.91 14.01 8.63
C GLN A 104 -17.89 13.82 9.79
N GLU A 105 -19.19 13.95 9.55
CA GLU A 105 -20.24 13.68 10.54
C GLU A 105 -20.24 12.21 10.96
N MET A 106 -20.13 11.29 10.00
CA MET A 106 -20.04 9.85 10.29
C MET A 106 -18.74 9.48 11.00
N ALA A 107 -17.61 10.06 10.60
CA ALA A 107 -16.33 9.87 11.29
C ALA A 107 -16.42 10.29 12.77
N ARG A 108 -17.06 11.45 13.04
CA ARG A 108 -17.32 11.92 14.40
C ARG A 108 -18.24 10.96 15.17
N GLY A 109 -19.33 10.51 14.56
CA GLY A 109 -20.25 9.56 15.18
C GLY A 109 -19.59 8.22 15.52
N PHE A 110 -18.75 7.68 14.63
CA PHE A 110 -17.99 6.46 14.92
C PHE A 110 -16.93 6.68 16.00
N PHE A 111 -16.27 7.82 15.98
CA PHE A 111 -15.24 8.16 16.97
C PHE A 111 -15.82 8.28 18.38
N GLU A 112 -16.92 9.01 18.57
CA GLU A 112 -17.54 9.15 19.90
C GLU A 112 -18.08 7.81 20.41
N LYS A 113 -18.73 7.00 19.54
CA LYS A 113 -19.16 5.63 19.91
C LYS A 113 -17.99 4.74 20.35
N LEU A 114 -16.84 4.85 19.70
CA LEU A 114 -15.65 4.07 20.06
C LEU A 114 -14.93 4.61 21.30
N LYS A 115 -15.13 5.89 21.62
CA LYS A 115 -14.55 6.56 22.78
C LYS A 115 -15.36 6.31 24.06
N GLU A 116 -16.70 6.31 23.96
CA GLU A 116 -17.60 5.94 25.06
C GLU A 116 -17.38 4.48 25.52
N ASN A 117 -17.16 3.57 24.57
CA ASN A 117 -16.86 2.16 24.86
C ASN A 117 -15.49 1.92 25.51
N LYS A 118 -14.56 2.88 25.45
CA LYS A 118 -13.20 2.76 26.01
C LYS A 118 -13.11 3.16 27.48
N LEU A 119 -14.16 3.76 28.03
CA LEU A 119 -14.19 4.22 29.42
C LEU A 119 -14.56 3.09 30.40
N GLN A 120 -14.88 1.88 29.92
CA GLN A 120 -15.53 0.86 30.75
C GLN A 120 -14.82 -0.49 30.95
N SER A 121 -13.77 -0.92 30.24
CA SER A 121 -12.79 -1.92 30.74
C SER A 121 -11.95 -2.55 29.62
N ALA A 122 -10.65 -2.31 29.66
CA ALA A 122 -9.67 -2.85 28.72
C ALA A 122 -9.63 -4.41 28.62
N SER A 123 -10.30 -5.16 29.52
CA SER A 123 -10.40 -6.62 29.47
C SER A 123 -11.72 -7.12 28.87
N ALA A 124 -12.86 -6.52 29.23
CA ALA A 124 -14.16 -6.90 28.63
C ALA A 124 -14.32 -6.34 27.21
N GLU A 125 -13.57 -5.30 26.83
CA GLU A 125 -13.56 -4.72 25.49
C GLU A 125 -12.98 -5.66 24.43
N LYS A 126 -12.05 -6.56 24.79
CA LYS A 126 -11.52 -7.56 23.84
C LYS A 126 -12.58 -8.63 23.56
N GLU A 127 -13.22 -9.13 24.60
CA GLU A 127 -14.25 -10.16 24.51
C GLU A 127 -15.55 -9.63 23.90
N ALA A 128 -15.94 -8.39 24.20
CA ALA A 128 -17.07 -7.70 23.57
C ALA A 128 -16.78 -7.34 22.11
N ALA A 129 -15.55 -6.95 21.76
CA ALA A 129 -15.18 -6.71 20.35
C ALA A 129 -15.15 -8.02 19.55
N GLU A 130 -14.66 -9.11 20.12
CA GLU A 130 -14.73 -10.44 19.51
C GLU A 130 -16.18 -10.89 19.35
N LYS A 131 -17.02 -10.69 20.39
CA LYS A 131 -18.45 -11.00 20.34
C LYS A 131 -19.21 -10.14 19.33
N TYR A 132 -18.85 -8.87 19.16
CA TYR A 132 -19.39 -8.00 18.10
C TYR A 132 -18.90 -8.41 16.72
N CYS A 133 -17.63 -8.79 16.56
CA CYS A 133 -17.11 -9.33 15.29
C CYS A 133 -17.83 -10.62 14.87
N LEU A 134 -18.12 -11.50 15.83
CA LEU A 134 -18.87 -12.73 15.61
C LEU A 134 -20.33 -12.45 15.26
N LYS A 135 -21.02 -11.58 16.02
CA LYS A 135 -22.39 -11.12 15.69
C LYS A 135 -22.47 -10.45 14.32
N PHE A 136 -21.40 -9.73 13.94
CA PHE A 136 -21.31 -9.03 12.67
C PHE A 136 -21.07 -10.00 11.51
N GLN A 137 -20.26 -11.06 11.69
CA GLN A 137 -20.15 -12.17 10.74
C GLN A 137 -21.48 -12.92 10.56
N GLU A 138 -22.16 -13.23 11.67
CA GLU A 138 -23.45 -13.93 11.69
C GLU A 138 -24.55 -13.10 11.00
N PHE A 139 -24.52 -11.76 11.15
CA PHE A 139 -25.41 -10.84 10.42
C PHE A 139 -25.21 -10.90 8.89
N PHE A 140 -23.97 -11.07 8.41
CA PHE A 140 -23.70 -11.22 6.97
C PHE A 140 -24.18 -12.58 6.43
N GLU A 141 -23.99 -13.66 7.20
CA GLU A 141 -24.42 -15.01 6.82
C GLU A 141 -25.95 -15.14 6.78
N THR A 142 -26.65 -14.55 7.77
CA THR A 142 -28.12 -14.64 7.88
C THR A 142 -28.89 -13.72 6.92
N LYS A 143 -28.33 -12.56 6.56
CA LYS A 143 -28.97 -11.60 5.61
C LYS A 143 -28.49 -11.76 4.17
N GLY A 144 -27.63 -12.74 3.88
CA GLY A 144 -27.09 -13.01 2.54
C GLY A 144 -26.20 -11.89 1.98
N TYR A 145 -25.79 -10.93 2.80
CA TYR A 145 -24.87 -9.88 2.39
C TYR A 145 -23.46 -10.47 2.32
N ARG A 146 -22.96 -10.70 1.11
CA ARG A 146 -21.53 -10.95 0.92
C ARG A 146 -20.84 -9.59 1.02
N LEU A 147 -20.02 -9.38 2.05
CA LEU A 147 -18.93 -8.40 1.97
C LEU A 147 -18.31 -8.59 0.58
N GLN A 148 -18.42 -7.59 -0.30
CA GLN A 148 -17.62 -7.60 -1.51
C GLN A 148 -16.18 -7.52 -1.03
N GLN A 149 -15.57 -8.69 -0.82
CA GLN A 149 -14.18 -8.83 -0.49
C GLN A 149 -13.47 -8.06 -1.59
N ASN A 150 -12.80 -6.97 -1.23
CA ASN A 150 -11.87 -6.27 -2.11
C ASN A 150 -10.77 -7.26 -2.45
N ARG A 151 -11.06 -8.11 -3.43
CA ARG A 151 -10.22 -9.25 -3.79
C ARG A 151 -9.13 -8.72 -4.69
N LEU A 152 -7.92 -9.08 -4.33
CA LEU A 152 -6.72 -8.84 -5.10
C LEU A 152 -6.02 -10.19 -5.21
N THR A 153 -5.60 -10.55 -6.42
CA THR A 153 -4.83 -11.77 -6.64
C THR A 153 -3.40 -11.39 -7.02
N LEU A 154 -2.45 -12.05 -6.38
CA LEU A 154 -1.04 -11.96 -6.70
C LEU A 154 -0.57 -13.29 -7.27
N LEU A 155 0.09 -13.23 -8.43
CA LEU A 155 0.88 -14.32 -8.96
C LEU A 155 2.35 -14.04 -8.63
N LEU A 156 2.92 -14.91 -7.82
CA LEU A 156 4.31 -14.85 -7.37
C LEU A 156 5.11 -15.94 -8.08
N GLY A 157 6.40 -15.72 -8.22
CA GLY A 157 7.33 -16.73 -8.70
C GLY A 157 8.76 -16.42 -8.29
N ALA A 158 9.53 -17.46 -8.06
CA ALA A 158 10.94 -17.40 -7.71
C ALA A 158 11.63 -18.65 -8.27
N ASN A 159 12.96 -18.63 -8.37
CA ASN A 159 13.73 -19.84 -8.65
C ASN A 159 13.85 -20.73 -7.40
N ALA A 160 14.34 -21.95 -7.59
CA ALA A 160 14.44 -22.96 -6.53
C ALA A 160 15.40 -22.56 -5.39
N SER A 161 16.47 -21.85 -5.72
CA SER A 161 17.45 -21.32 -4.76
C SER A 161 16.95 -20.08 -4.00
N GLY A 162 15.93 -19.39 -4.50
CA GLY A 162 15.28 -18.25 -3.86
C GLY A 162 16.01 -16.90 -4.02
N ASP A 163 17.13 -16.89 -4.74
CA ASP A 163 17.94 -15.70 -5.07
C ASP A 163 17.35 -14.88 -6.23
N MET A 164 16.57 -15.51 -7.13
CA MET A 164 15.79 -14.79 -8.14
C MET A 164 14.31 -14.74 -7.76
N LYS A 165 13.76 -13.52 -7.67
CA LYS A 165 12.33 -13.27 -7.50
C LYS A 165 11.75 -12.62 -8.74
N LEU A 166 10.67 -13.18 -9.28
CA LEU A 166 9.97 -12.63 -10.43
C LEU A 166 9.08 -11.46 -10.01
N LYS A 167 9.03 -10.43 -10.86
CA LYS A 167 8.07 -9.33 -10.72
C LYS A 167 6.64 -9.90 -10.74
N SER A 168 5.89 -9.66 -9.67
CA SER A 168 4.57 -10.27 -9.48
C SER A 168 3.52 -9.69 -10.43
N LEU A 169 2.57 -10.52 -10.87
CA LEU A 169 1.34 -10.04 -11.52
C LEU A 169 0.28 -9.79 -10.45
N LEU A 170 -0.21 -8.56 -10.40
CA LEU A 170 -1.26 -8.12 -9.50
C LEU A 170 -2.53 -7.91 -10.31
N VAL A 171 -3.58 -8.66 -9.97
CA VAL A 171 -4.91 -8.55 -10.59
C VAL A 171 -5.90 -7.99 -9.58
N TYR A 172 -6.47 -6.83 -9.89
CA TYR A 172 -7.51 -6.19 -9.07
C TYR A 172 -8.86 -6.13 -9.81
N HIS A 173 -9.94 -5.83 -9.09
CA HIS A 173 -11.29 -5.74 -9.66
C HIS A 173 -11.41 -4.62 -10.70
N PHE A 174 -10.93 -3.42 -10.35
CA PHE A 174 -11.04 -2.22 -11.20
C PHE A 174 -9.70 -1.86 -11.83
N GLU A 175 -9.73 -1.45 -13.09
CA GLU A 175 -8.51 -0.94 -13.74
C GLU A 175 -7.98 0.27 -12.99
N ASN A 176 -8.81 1.27 -12.68
CA ASN A 176 -8.41 2.49 -11.99
C ASN A 176 -9.19 2.67 -10.67
N PRO A 177 -8.76 2.05 -9.57
CA PRO A 177 -9.40 2.23 -8.27
C PRO A 177 -9.36 3.69 -7.84
N ARG A 178 -10.43 4.18 -7.21
CA ARG A 178 -10.53 5.60 -6.79
C ARG A 178 -9.34 6.02 -5.93
N ALA A 179 -8.89 5.14 -5.03
CA ALA A 179 -7.74 5.36 -4.16
C ALA A 179 -6.41 5.58 -4.91
N LEU A 180 -6.25 5.01 -6.11
CA LEU A 180 -4.99 5.06 -6.87
C LEU A 180 -5.04 6.06 -8.03
N LYS A 181 -6.23 6.53 -8.43
CA LYS A 181 -6.48 7.28 -9.67
C LYS A 181 -5.69 8.58 -9.83
N LYS A 182 -5.31 9.26 -8.73
CA LYS A 182 -4.65 10.58 -8.77
C LYS A 182 -3.18 10.59 -8.40
N PHE A 183 -2.68 9.54 -7.74
CA PHE A 183 -1.37 9.57 -7.09
C PHE A 183 -0.39 8.51 -7.60
N ILE A 184 -0.87 7.50 -8.34
CA ILE A 184 -0.04 6.36 -8.74
C ILE A 184 0.08 6.28 -10.26
N ILE A 185 1.33 6.29 -10.73
CA ILE A 185 1.67 5.91 -12.10
C ILE A 185 1.89 4.40 -12.11
N LYS A 186 0.94 3.63 -12.64
CA LYS A 186 0.97 2.16 -12.60
C LYS A 186 2.22 1.54 -13.23
N SER A 187 2.77 2.15 -14.27
CA SER A 187 4.02 1.66 -14.90
C SER A 187 5.23 1.75 -13.97
N LYS A 188 5.20 2.63 -12.96
CA LYS A 188 6.24 2.76 -11.94
C LYS A 188 6.06 1.77 -10.78
N LEU A 189 4.98 0.98 -10.77
CA LEU A 189 4.78 -0.01 -9.72
C LEU A 189 5.77 -1.18 -9.88
N PRO A 190 6.27 -1.73 -8.76
CA PRO A 190 7.13 -2.91 -8.76
C PRO A 190 6.38 -4.20 -9.10
N VAL A 191 5.14 -4.11 -9.60
CA VAL A 191 4.29 -5.23 -10.02
C VAL A 191 3.74 -4.99 -11.42
N MET A 192 3.38 -6.06 -12.12
CA MET A 192 2.60 -5.97 -13.35
C MET A 192 1.13 -5.80 -12.95
N TRP A 193 0.59 -4.59 -13.09
CA TRP A 193 -0.80 -4.29 -12.75
C TRP A 193 -1.76 -4.70 -13.86
N ARG A 194 -2.78 -5.49 -13.54
CA ARG A 194 -3.89 -5.83 -14.43
C ARG A 194 -5.22 -5.77 -13.68
N SER A 195 -6.32 -5.68 -14.42
CA SER A 195 -7.65 -5.77 -13.83
C SER A 195 -8.52 -6.85 -14.46
N ASN A 196 -9.43 -7.38 -13.65
CA ASN A 196 -10.44 -8.36 -14.02
C ASN A 196 -11.60 -8.23 -13.04
N GLN A 197 -12.86 -8.26 -13.51
CA GLN A 197 -14.05 -8.16 -12.65
C GLN A 197 -14.14 -9.26 -11.58
N ARG A 198 -13.49 -10.41 -11.77
CA ARG A 198 -13.43 -11.45 -10.73
C ARG A 198 -12.18 -11.34 -9.84
N ALA A 199 -11.28 -10.44 -10.19
CA ALA A 199 -9.95 -10.29 -9.63
C ALA A 199 -9.13 -11.59 -9.61
N TRP A 200 -9.34 -12.49 -10.59
CA TRP A 200 -8.57 -13.73 -10.76
C TRP A 200 -7.63 -13.63 -11.95
N VAL A 201 -6.54 -14.38 -11.92
CA VAL A 201 -5.66 -14.54 -13.07
C VAL A 201 -6.37 -15.38 -14.13
N THR A 202 -6.57 -14.84 -15.32
CA THR A 202 -7.10 -15.54 -16.49
C THR A 202 -5.96 -16.09 -17.35
N HIS A 203 -6.28 -16.96 -18.31
CA HIS A 203 -5.30 -17.48 -19.27
C HIS A 203 -4.54 -16.36 -19.99
N ASP A 204 -5.22 -15.33 -20.46
CA ASP A 204 -4.57 -14.24 -21.21
C ASP A 204 -3.66 -13.39 -20.32
N LEU A 205 -4.11 -13.07 -19.10
CA LEU A 205 -3.29 -12.33 -18.14
C LEU A 205 -2.05 -13.13 -17.73
N PHE A 206 -2.20 -14.46 -17.56
CA PHE A 206 -1.07 -15.34 -17.28
C PHE A 206 -0.09 -15.39 -18.46
N LYS A 207 -0.58 -15.60 -19.69
CA LYS A 207 0.27 -15.62 -20.90
C LYS A 207 1.03 -14.31 -21.06
N GLU A 208 0.34 -13.18 -20.87
CA GLU A 208 0.98 -11.88 -20.97
C GLU A 208 2.09 -11.71 -19.94
N TRP A 209 1.86 -12.08 -18.68
CA TRP A 209 2.90 -12.05 -17.64
C TRP A 209 4.04 -13.02 -17.94
N LEU A 210 3.72 -14.22 -18.42
CA LEU A 210 4.71 -15.23 -18.79
C LEU A 210 5.69 -14.67 -19.82
N PHE A 211 5.18 -14.08 -20.90
CA PHE A 211 6.02 -13.60 -21.99
C PHE A 211 6.71 -12.27 -21.69
N LYS A 212 6.01 -11.31 -21.08
CA LYS A 212 6.55 -9.95 -20.86
C LYS A 212 7.41 -9.83 -19.62
N VAL A 213 7.29 -10.76 -18.68
CA VAL A 213 7.96 -10.66 -17.37
C VAL A 213 8.73 -11.93 -17.07
N CYS A 214 8.05 -13.07 -16.96
CA CYS A 214 8.65 -14.30 -16.46
C CYS A 214 9.80 -14.80 -17.35
N ALA A 215 9.55 -15.02 -18.64
CA ALA A 215 10.53 -15.58 -19.57
C ALA A 215 11.75 -14.65 -19.74
N LEU A 216 11.52 -13.34 -19.85
CA LEU A 216 12.61 -12.36 -19.94
C LEU A 216 13.46 -12.34 -18.66
N SER A 217 12.81 -12.33 -17.49
CA SER A 217 13.54 -12.32 -16.20
C SER A 217 14.36 -13.60 -15.99
N ILE A 218 13.85 -14.76 -16.41
CA ILE A 218 14.59 -16.02 -16.35
C ILE A 218 15.79 -15.97 -17.29
N LYS A 219 15.59 -15.48 -18.53
CA LYS A 219 16.68 -15.35 -19.50
C LYS A 219 17.80 -14.44 -18.98
N ASP A 220 17.45 -13.25 -18.51
CA ASP A 220 18.42 -12.30 -17.95
C ASP A 220 19.18 -12.89 -16.76
N ASN A 221 18.51 -13.69 -15.91
CA ASN A 221 19.15 -14.36 -14.79
C ASN A 221 20.10 -15.48 -15.23
N LEU A 222 19.76 -16.26 -16.26
CA LEU A 222 20.66 -17.27 -16.81
C LEU A 222 21.90 -16.62 -17.44
N ASP A 223 21.70 -15.56 -18.23
CA ASP A 223 22.79 -14.82 -18.88
C ASP A 223 23.71 -14.15 -17.84
N THR A 224 23.14 -13.56 -16.78
CA THR A 224 23.93 -12.89 -15.71
C THR A 224 24.78 -13.87 -14.91
N ASN A 225 24.31 -15.11 -14.75
CA ASN A 225 25.02 -16.13 -13.98
C ASN A 225 25.85 -17.09 -14.85
N ASP A 226 25.98 -16.80 -16.15
CA ASP A 226 26.68 -17.64 -17.13
C ASP A 226 26.18 -19.10 -17.12
N LEU A 227 24.86 -19.26 -17.03
CA LEU A 227 24.19 -20.56 -17.01
C LEU A 227 23.69 -20.94 -18.41
N PRO A 228 23.59 -22.25 -18.72
CA PRO A 228 23.00 -22.70 -19.98
C PRO A 228 21.59 -22.16 -20.17
N LEU A 229 21.26 -21.75 -21.39
CA LEU A 229 19.91 -21.28 -21.76
C LEU A 229 18.91 -22.46 -21.76
N LYS A 230 18.51 -22.87 -20.56
CA LYS A 230 17.57 -23.96 -20.30
C LYS A 230 16.93 -23.78 -18.94
N ALA A 231 15.61 -23.73 -18.89
CA ALA A 231 14.87 -23.55 -17.63
C ALA A 231 13.63 -24.44 -17.55
N LEU A 232 13.22 -24.76 -16.32
CA LEU A 232 11.98 -25.47 -16.01
C LEU A 232 11.08 -24.57 -15.16
N LEU A 233 9.91 -24.23 -15.70
CA LEU A 233 8.86 -23.53 -14.98
C LEU A 233 7.86 -24.54 -14.40
N LEU A 234 7.79 -24.58 -13.08
CA LEU A 234 6.82 -25.40 -12.35
C LEU A 234 5.56 -24.60 -12.06
N LEU A 235 4.42 -25.08 -12.59
CA LEU A 235 3.11 -24.47 -12.39
C LEU A 235 2.20 -25.40 -11.61
N ASN A 236 1.40 -24.84 -10.71
CA ASN A 236 0.29 -25.58 -10.12
C ASN A 236 -0.85 -25.74 -11.16
N ASN A 237 -1.78 -26.66 -10.90
CA ASN A 237 -2.94 -26.88 -11.78
C ASN A 237 -4.07 -25.85 -11.55
N ALA A 238 -3.73 -24.57 -11.36
CA ALA A 238 -4.72 -23.51 -11.18
C ALA A 238 -5.50 -23.27 -12.49
N PRO A 239 -6.80 -22.92 -12.41
CA PRO A 239 -7.65 -22.73 -13.59
C PRO A 239 -7.20 -21.56 -14.49
N GLY A 240 -6.41 -20.62 -13.97
CA GLY A 240 -5.83 -19.53 -14.78
C GLY A 240 -4.64 -19.95 -15.66
N HIS A 241 -4.07 -21.14 -15.45
CA HIS A 241 -2.93 -21.62 -16.22
C HIS A 241 -3.40 -22.39 -17.46
N PRO A 242 -3.01 -21.99 -18.68
CA PRO A 242 -3.40 -22.68 -19.91
C PRO A 242 -2.88 -24.12 -19.89
N LYS A 243 -3.75 -25.12 -20.05
CA LYS A 243 -3.33 -26.54 -20.06
C LYS A 243 -2.63 -26.91 -21.38
N ASP A 244 -2.93 -26.16 -22.43
CA ASP A 244 -2.36 -26.22 -23.78
C ASP A 244 -1.02 -25.49 -23.92
N LEU A 245 -0.46 -24.94 -22.83
CA LEU A 245 0.80 -24.19 -22.85
C LEU A 245 1.98 -25.00 -23.42
N LYS A 246 1.92 -26.33 -23.29
CA LYS A 246 2.93 -27.24 -23.81
C LYS A 246 2.95 -27.36 -25.34
N ASN A 247 1.83 -27.08 -26.02
CA ASN A 247 1.66 -27.45 -27.43
C ASN A 247 1.66 -26.28 -28.41
N ASN A 248 1.33 -25.04 -27.98
CA ASN A 248 1.07 -23.93 -28.93
C ASN A 248 1.72 -22.57 -28.58
N LEU A 249 2.57 -22.45 -27.55
CA LEU A 249 2.99 -21.12 -27.03
C LEU A 249 4.50 -20.90 -26.88
N LEU A 250 5.35 -21.89 -27.14
CA LEU A 250 6.80 -21.82 -26.88
C LEU A 250 7.67 -21.84 -28.14
N THR A 251 7.15 -21.41 -29.30
CA THR A 251 8.00 -21.21 -30.49
C THR A 251 9.13 -20.21 -30.22
N ASP A 252 8.83 -19.17 -29.43
CA ASP A 252 9.76 -18.07 -29.15
C ASP A 252 10.64 -18.34 -27.91
N PHE A 253 10.28 -19.37 -27.12
CA PHE A 253 10.95 -19.72 -25.87
C PHE A 253 11.19 -21.23 -25.77
N THR A 254 11.79 -21.81 -26.82
CA THR A 254 12.10 -23.25 -26.91
C THR A 254 12.98 -23.78 -25.77
N TRP A 255 13.72 -22.88 -25.10
CA TRP A 255 14.57 -23.17 -23.94
C TRP A 255 13.82 -23.26 -22.60
N LEU A 256 12.56 -22.83 -22.55
CA LEU A 256 11.73 -22.84 -21.33
C LEU A 256 10.74 -24.01 -21.37
N THR A 257 10.98 -25.01 -20.53
CA THR A 257 10.07 -26.14 -20.36
C THR A 257 9.04 -25.81 -19.27
N VAL A 258 7.77 -26.15 -19.49
CA VAL A 258 6.72 -25.96 -18.48
C VAL A 258 6.17 -27.30 -18.01
N GLN A 259 6.13 -27.51 -16.70
CA GLN A 259 5.53 -28.68 -16.08
C GLN A 259 4.46 -28.29 -15.07
N PHE A 260 3.37 -29.06 -15.07
CA PHE A 260 2.30 -28.95 -14.11
C PHE A 260 2.51 -29.97 -13.00
N TYR A 261 2.50 -29.54 -11.74
CA TYR A 261 2.52 -30.45 -10.60
C TYR A 261 1.18 -30.46 -9.88
N LEU A 262 0.80 -31.64 -9.39
CA LEU A 262 -0.35 -31.80 -8.51
C LEU A 262 0.03 -31.27 -7.13
N ARG A 263 -0.79 -30.36 -6.60
CA ARG A 263 -0.61 -29.83 -5.25
C ARG A 263 -0.82 -30.98 -4.26
N ILE A 264 0.24 -31.40 -3.58
CA ILE A 264 0.10 -32.18 -2.34
C ILE A 264 -0.61 -31.24 -1.36
N ARG A 265 -1.86 -31.55 -1.02
CA ARG A 265 -2.55 -30.88 0.08
C ARG A 265 -1.89 -31.41 1.35
N PHE A 266 -1.12 -30.57 2.04
CA PHE A 266 -0.94 -30.76 3.47
C PHE A 266 -2.31 -30.50 4.10
N HIS A 267 -2.91 -31.56 4.64
CA HIS A 267 -4.10 -31.51 5.47
C HIS A 267 -3.77 -30.93 6.84
#